data_AF-A0A2E1RYE8-F1
#
_entry.id   AF-A0A2E1RYE8-F1
#
_cell.length_a   1.000
_cell.length_b   1.000
_cell.length_c   1.000
_cell.angle_alpha   90.00
_cell.angle_beta   90.00
_cell.angle_gamma   90.00
#
_symmetry.space_group_name_H-M   'P 1'
#
loop_
_entity.id
_entity.type
_entity.pdbx_description
1 polymer ?
#
loop_
_entity_poly.entity_id
_entity_poly.type
_entity_poly.pdbx_seq_one_letter_code
_entity_poly.pdbx_strand_id
1 'polypeptide(L)'
;YMPTRVWGCPTTAMWVHRLGPEKAKRMMFTGDKISGLEAAKIGLVLKSVPDDQLDTEVEALATRMASVPINQLAMQKMVINAAVEEKINQIQRLATVFDGIARHSPEGMNFKARVAQVGWKQAVTERDNGTYDWGRNMPFEQ
;
A
#
# COMPACT_ATOMS: atom_id res chain seq x y z
N TYR A 1 1.01 2.91 2.93
CA TYR A 1 -0.35 2.49 3.32
C TYR A 1 -0.58 2.99 4.73
N MET A 2 -1.22 4.15 4.90
CA MET A 2 -1.31 4.83 6.20
C MET A 2 -2.10 4.05 7.27
N PRO A 3 -3.13 3.26 6.95
CA PRO A 3 -3.85 2.45 7.95
C PRO A 3 -3.00 1.40 8.67
N THR A 4 -1.77 1.14 8.22
CA THR A 4 -0.82 0.33 9.02
C THR A 4 -0.53 0.94 10.40
N ARG A 5 -0.75 2.26 10.56
CA ARG A 5 -0.61 2.98 11.84
C ARG A 5 -1.71 2.60 12.84
N VAL A 6 -2.93 2.37 12.34
CA VAL A 6 -4.08 1.80 13.07
C VAL A 6 -5.19 1.47 12.07
N TRP A 7 -5.93 0.39 12.36
CA TRP A 7 -7.15 -0.01 11.63
C TRP A 7 -6.94 -0.63 10.25
N GLY A 8 -5.74 -1.10 9.91
CA GLY A 8 -5.60 -1.94 8.72
C GLY A 8 -4.28 -2.67 8.52
N CYS A 9 -4.37 -3.81 7.85
CA CYS A 9 -3.27 -4.56 7.24
C CYS A 9 -3.61 -4.73 5.75
N PRO A 10 -2.73 -4.38 4.78
CA PRO A 10 -3.13 -4.38 3.38
C PRO A 10 -3.36 -5.81 2.86
N THR A 11 -4.63 -6.17 2.64
CA THR A 11 -5.07 -7.53 2.26
C THR A 11 -4.46 -8.07 0.98
N THR A 12 -4.08 -7.17 0.06
CA THR A 12 -3.39 -7.52 -1.19
C THR A 12 -1.99 -8.08 -0.98
N ALA A 13 -1.34 -7.78 0.17
CA ALA A 13 -0.01 -8.25 0.55
C ALA A 13 1.10 -8.02 -0.48
N MET A 14 0.95 -7.06 -1.41
CA MET A 14 1.87 -6.89 -2.54
C MET A 14 3.15 -6.12 -2.23
N TRP A 15 3.26 -5.46 -1.08
CA TRP A 15 4.42 -4.61 -0.74
C TRP A 15 5.74 -5.38 -0.74
N VAL A 16 5.77 -6.57 -0.11
CA VAL A 16 6.98 -7.42 -0.08
C VAL A 16 7.32 -7.96 -1.46
N HIS A 17 6.32 -8.28 -2.27
CA HIS A 17 6.52 -8.74 -3.64
C HIS A 17 7.14 -7.65 -4.53
N ARG A 18 6.71 -6.39 -4.37
CA ARG A 18 7.19 -5.27 -5.18
C ARG A 18 8.53 -4.71 -4.73
N LEU A 19 8.80 -4.70 -3.43
CA LEU A 19 9.92 -3.94 -2.86
C LEU A 19 10.97 -4.81 -2.15
N GLY A 20 10.71 -6.11 -2.00
CA GLY A 20 11.48 -6.96 -1.11
C GLY A 20 11.20 -6.64 0.38
N PRO A 21 11.75 -7.44 1.30
CA PRO A 21 11.39 -7.39 2.72
C PRO A 21 11.82 -6.11 3.43
N GLU A 22 12.99 -5.56 3.12
CA GLU A 22 13.54 -4.38 3.81
C GLU A 22 12.69 -3.13 3.56
N LYS A 23 12.53 -2.75 2.29
CA LYS A 23 11.74 -1.58 1.87
C LYS A 23 10.26 -1.76 2.20
N ALA A 24 9.71 -2.98 2.08
CA ALA A 24 8.35 -3.24 2.50
C ALA A 24 8.16 -3.01 4.01
N LYS A 25 9.08 -3.45 4.87
CA LYS A 25 9.06 -3.15 6.30
C LYS A 25 9.16 -1.65 6.57
N ARG A 26 10.08 -0.93 5.90
CA ARG A 26 10.16 0.54 6.02
C ARG A 26 8.82 1.22 5.73
N MET A 27 8.09 0.77 4.72
CA MET A 27 6.77 1.29 4.37
C MET A 27 5.67 0.87 5.35
N MET A 28 5.63 -0.42 5.73
CA MET A 28 4.54 -0.98 6.54
C MET A 28 4.70 -0.73 8.04
N PHE A 29 5.90 -0.47 8.55
CA PHE A 29 6.10 -0.16 9.96
C PHE A 29 5.87 1.32 10.29
N THR A 30 5.79 2.18 9.29
CA THR A 30 5.63 3.63 9.48
C THR A 30 4.32 4.17 8.89
N GLY A 31 3.84 3.57 7.79
CA GLY A 31 2.71 4.08 7.04
C GLY A 31 2.99 5.36 6.25
N ASP A 32 4.25 5.76 6.12
CA ASP A 32 4.64 7.03 5.48
C ASP A 32 4.23 7.11 4.01
N LYS A 33 4.06 8.35 3.54
CA LYS A 33 3.84 8.67 2.14
C LYS A 33 5.19 8.83 1.45
N ILE A 34 5.24 8.46 0.18
CA ILE A 34 6.37 8.67 -0.71
C ILE A 34 5.91 9.43 -1.96
N SER A 35 6.82 10.17 -2.59
CA SER A 35 6.57 10.80 -3.88
C SER A 35 6.67 9.79 -5.02
N GLY A 36 6.20 10.16 -6.22
CA GLY A 36 6.40 9.35 -7.43
C GLY A 36 7.89 9.13 -7.73
N LEU A 37 8.72 10.15 -7.53
CA LEU A 37 10.18 10.07 -7.72
C LEU A 37 10.81 9.02 -6.80
N GLU A 38 10.47 9.04 -5.51
CA GLU A 38 10.97 8.05 -4.57
C GLU A 38 10.44 6.66 -4.91
N ALA A 39 9.16 6.55 -5.28
CA ALA A 39 8.56 5.29 -5.71
C ALA A 39 9.32 4.67 -6.90
N ALA A 40 9.75 5.47 -7.88
CA ALA A 40 10.56 5.01 -9.01
C ALA A 40 11.96 4.59 -8.55
N LYS A 41 12.62 5.41 -7.72
CA LYS A 41 13.96 5.14 -7.17
C LYS A 41 14.02 3.83 -6.39
N ILE A 42 12.98 3.50 -5.62
CA ILE A 42 12.94 2.27 -4.81
C ILE A 42 12.46 1.04 -5.59
N GLY A 43 11.98 1.22 -6.83
CA GLY A 43 11.48 0.16 -7.71
C GLY A 43 10.00 -0.20 -7.50
N LEU A 44 9.20 0.64 -6.84
CA LEU A 44 7.76 0.43 -6.67
C LEU A 44 7.00 0.65 -7.99
N VAL A 45 7.39 1.70 -8.72
CA VAL A 45 6.85 2.06 -10.03
C VAL A 45 7.96 2.06 -11.08
N LEU A 46 7.58 1.88 -12.34
CA LEU A 46 8.52 1.80 -13.45
C LEU A 46 9.23 3.14 -13.73
N LYS A 47 8.48 4.24 -13.75
CA LYS A 47 8.95 5.57 -14.12
C LYS A 47 8.13 6.63 -13.39
N SER A 48 8.74 7.77 -13.08
CA SER A 48 8.08 8.98 -12.58
C SER A 48 8.44 10.13 -13.50
N VAL A 49 7.43 10.87 -13.95
CA VAL A 49 7.57 12.00 -14.88
C VAL A 49 6.82 13.23 -14.33
N PRO A 50 7.10 14.45 -14.83
CA PRO A 50 6.26 15.61 -14.56
C PRO A 50 4.78 15.35 -14.89
N ASP A 51 3.89 16.00 -14.16
CA ASP A 51 2.43 15.79 -14.24
C ASP A 51 1.90 16.02 -15.66
N ASP A 52 2.37 17.07 -16.32
CA ASP A 52 2.03 17.45 -17.70
C ASP A 52 2.57 16.49 -18.77
N GLN A 53 3.45 15.55 -18.41
CA GLN A 53 4.03 14.56 -19.31
C GLN A 53 3.45 13.15 -19.09
N LEU A 54 2.67 12.93 -18.03
CA LEU A 54 2.20 11.61 -17.64
C LEU A 54 1.43 10.92 -18.76
N ASP A 55 0.44 11.61 -19.35
CA ASP A 55 -0.41 11.03 -20.40
C ASP A 55 0.40 10.64 -21.64
N THR A 56 1.33 11.48 -22.05
CA THR A 56 2.20 11.21 -23.22
C THR A 56 3.07 9.98 -22.98
N GLU A 57 3.62 9.83 -21.79
CA GLU A 57 4.49 8.72 -21.42
C GLU A 57 3.72 7.40 -21.26
N VAL A 58 2.49 7.45 -20.74
CA VAL A 58 1.57 6.31 -20.69
C VAL A 58 1.21 5.84 -22.10
N GLU A 59 0.81 6.76 -22.99
CA GLU A 59 0.44 6.45 -24.38
C GLU A 59 1.62 5.88 -25.17
N ALA A 60 2.84 6.42 -24.96
CA ALA A 60 4.03 5.90 -25.60
C ALA A 60 4.30 4.44 -25.20
N LEU A 61 4.20 4.11 -23.90
CA LEU A 61 4.39 2.74 -23.42
C LEU A 61 3.27 1.80 -23.90
N ALA A 62 2.02 2.24 -23.83
CA ALA A 62 0.87 1.47 -24.27
C ALA A 62 0.94 1.17 -25.78
N THR A 63 1.25 2.17 -26.60
CA THR A 63 1.45 2.03 -28.05
C THR A 63 2.57 1.04 -28.36
N ARG A 64 3.68 1.10 -27.60
CA ARG A 64 4.79 0.15 -27.75
C ARG A 64 4.40 -1.29 -27.44
N MET A 65 3.53 -1.51 -26.44
CA MET A 65 2.99 -2.84 -26.12
C MET A 65 1.95 -3.29 -27.16
N ALA A 66 1.12 -2.38 -27.66
CA ALA A 66 0.09 -2.69 -28.66
C ALA A 66 0.67 -3.17 -29.99
N SER A 67 1.93 -2.82 -30.30
CA SER A 67 2.63 -3.35 -31.47
C SER A 67 3.10 -4.81 -31.33
N VAL A 68 2.92 -5.44 -30.16
CA VAL A 68 3.34 -6.82 -29.89
C VAL A 68 2.16 -7.77 -30.11
N PRO A 69 2.34 -8.90 -30.82
CA PRO A 69 1.27 -9.88 -31.00
C PRO A 69 0.68 -10.34 -29.66
N ILE A 70 -0.66 -10.41 -29.58
CA ILE A 70 -1.39 -10.73 -28.35
C ILE A 70 -0.97 -12.07 -27.76
N ASN A 71 -0.72 -13.08 -28.60
CA ASN A 71 -0.24 -14.39 -28.14
C ASN A 71 1.14 -14.30 -27.48
N GLN A 72 2.04 -13.45 -27.98
CA GLN A 72 3.35 -13.22 -27.37
C GLN A 72 3.19 -12.55 -26.00
N LEU A 73 2.39 -11.48 -25.91
CA LEU A 73 2.10 -10.81 -24.64
C LEU A 73 1.50 -11.78 -23.60
N ALA A 74 0.55 -12.61 -24.04
CA ALA A 74 -0.10 -13.59 -23.17
C ALA A 74 0.89 -14.63 -22.65
N MET A 75 1.69 -15.24 -23.54
CA MET A 75 2.69 -16.25 -23.14
C MET A 75 3.71 -15.67 -22.16
N GLN A 76 4.23 -14.46 -22.42
CA GLN A 76 5.21 -13.84 -21.53
C GLN A 76 4.60 -13.51 -20.16
N LYS A 77 3.36 -12.98 -20.13
CA LYS A 77 2.67 -12.71 -18.87
C LYS A 77 2.43 -13.99 -18.06
N MET A 78 2.03 -15.09 -18.69
CA MET A 78 1.81 -16.37 -18.01
C MET A 78 3.08 -16.92 -17.37
N VAL A 79 4.21 -16.91 -18.09
CA VAL A 79 5.50 -17.37 -17.54
C VAL A 79 5.95 -16.52 -16.35
N ILE A 80 5.85 -15.19 -16.47
CA ILE A 80 6.22 -14.26 -15.38
C ILE A 80 5.32 -14.45 -14.16
N ASN A 81 4.00 -14.55 -14.38
CA ASN A 81 3.04 -14.72 -13.30
C ASN A 81 3.19 -16.07 -12.57
N ALA A 82 3.48 -17.14 -13.30
CA ALA A 82 3.70 -18.46 -12.70
C ALA A 82 4.84 -18.46 -11.67
N ALA A 83 5.88 -17.63 -11.86
CA ALA A 83 6.98 -17.51 -10.92
C ALA A 83 6.62 -16.82 -9.60
N VAL A 84 5.46 -16.16 -9.51
CA VAL A 84 5.10 -15.28 -8.39
C VAL A 84 3.81 -15.68 -7.67
N GLU A 85 2.86 -16.29 -8.37
CA GLU A 85 1.49 -16.53 -7.88
C GLU A 85 1.40 -17.42 -6.63
N GLU A 86 2.19 -18.51 -6.56
CA GLU A 86 2.10 -19.48 -5.46
C GLU A 86 2.32 -18.82 -4.08
N LYS A 87 3.37 -18.00 -3.96
CA LYS A 87 3.71 -17.32 -2.71
C LYS A 87 2.71 -16.21 -2.36
N ILE A 88 2.15 -15.54 -3.36
CA ILE A 88 1.20 -14.43 -3.17
C ILE A 88 -0.09 -14.91 -2.49
N ASN A 89 -0.63 -16.04 -2.92
CA ASN A 89 -1.87 -16.57 -2.38
C ASN A 89 -1.77 -16.87 -0.86
N GLN A 90 -0.63 -17.39 -0.41
CA GLN A 90 -0.42 -17.69 1.00
C GLN A 90 -0.36 -16.42 1.86
N ILE A 91 0.41 -15.41 1.43
CA ILE A 91 0.57 -14.17 2.20
C ILE A 91 -0.70 -13.33 2.22
N GLN A 92 -1.52 -13.37 1.15
CA GLN A 92 -2.80 -12.66 1.08
C GLN A 92 -3.83 -13.21 2.07
N ARG A 93 -3.87 -14.53 2.28
CA ARG A 93 -4.74 -15.13 3.31
C ARG A 93 -4.38 -14.61 4.69
N LEU A 94 -3.08 -14.62 5.03
CA LEU A 94 -2.60 -14.11 6.32
C LEU A 94 -2.88 -12.61 6.48
N ALA A 95 -2.61 -11.81 5.44
CA ALA A 95 -2.90 -10.38 5.46
C ALA A 95 -4.40 -10.09 5.65
N THR A 96 -5.28 -10.91 5.06
CA THR A 96 -6.74 -10.80 5.24
C THR A 96 -7.16 -11.06 6.69
N VAL A 97 -6.59 -12.09 7.32
CA VAL A 97 -6.83 -12.37 8.74
C VAL A 97 -6.36 -11.21 9.60
N PHE A 98 -5.13 -10.70 9.37
CA PHE A 98 -4.60 -9.59 10.15
C PHE A 98 -5.34 -8.27 9.91
N ASP A 99 -5.89 -8.04 8.72
CA ASP A 99 -6.75 -6.88 8.48
C ASP A 99 -8.06 -7.00 9.26
N GLY A 100 -8.61 -8.22 9.35
CA GLY A 100 -9.69 -8.56 10.25
C GLY A 100 -9.37 -8.20 11.70
N ILE A 101 -8.23 -8.65 12.22
CA ILE A 101 -7.77 -8.36 13.58
C ILE A 101 -7.55 -6.86 13.78
N ALA A 102 -6.85 -6.17 12.87
CA ALA A 102 -6.54 -4.74 12.98
C ALA A 102 -7.80 -3.86 13.09
N ARG A 103 -8.91 -4.30 12.47
CA ARG A 103 -10.20 -3.59 12.53
C ARG A 103 -11.00 -3.87 13.81
N HIS A 104 -10.61 -4.88 14.60
CA HIS A 104 -11.29 -5.31 15.82
C HIS A 104 -10.39 -5.35 17.07
N SER A 105 -9.10 -5.04 16.95
CA SER A 105 -8.22 -4.87 18.09
C SER A 105 -8.66 -3.68 18.94
N PRO A 106 -8.24 -3.58 20.22
CA PRO A 106 -8.52 -2.40 21.04
C PRO A 106 -8.18 -1.09 20.33
N GLU A 107 -7.02 -1.01 19.68
CA GLU A 107 -6.58 0.17 18.92
C GLU A 107 -7.49 0.48 17.74
N GLY A 108 -7.90 -0.53 16.98
CA GLY A 108 -8.85 -0.37 15.87
C GLY A 108 -10.23 0.09 16.33
N MET A 109 -10.70 -0.41 17.47
CA MET A 109 -11.96 0.00 18.09
C MET A 109 -11.87 1.42 18.66
N ASN A 110 -10.73 1.80 19.24
CA ASN A 110 -10.44 3.15 19.69
C ASN A 110 -10.45 4.13 18.51
N PHE A 111 -9.81 3.79 17.39
CA PHE A 111 -9.87 4.58 16.16
C PHE A 111 -11.29 4.76 15.66
N LYS A 112 -12.09 3.68 15.60
CA LYS A 112 -13.51 3.74 15.21
C LYS A 112 -14.33 4.63 16.14
N ALA A 113 -14.15 4.50 17.46
CA ALA A 113 -14.82 5.34 18.45
C ALA A 113 -14.42 6.81 18.30
N ARG A 114 -13.13 7.09 18.08
CA ARG A 114 -12.62 8.44 17.83
C ARG A 114 -13.23 9.04 16.57
N VAL A 115 -13.32 8.29 15.48
CA VAL A 115 -14.04 8.71 14.26
C VAL A 115 -15.49 9.09 14.56
N ALA A 116 -16.19 8.34 15.40
CA ALA A 116 -17.57 8.66 15.79
C ALA A 116 -17.67 9.94 16.64
N GLN A 117 -16.63 10.27 17.41
CA GLN A 117 -16.61 11.46 18.27
C GLN A 117 -16.22 12.75 17.53
N VAL A 118 -15.17 12.71 16.71
CA VAL A 118 -14.57 13.91 16.09
C VAL A 118 -14.68 13.93 14.56
N GLY A 119 -15.28 12.90 13.98
CA GLY A 119 -15.37 12.73 12.54
C GLY A 119 -14.11 12.14 11.91
N TRP A 120 -14.28 11.61 10.69
CA TRP A 120 -13.23 10.90 9.96
C TRP A 120 -11.97 11.74 9.72
N LYS A 121 -12.12 12.98 9.23
CA LYS A 121 -10.98 13.83 8.84
C LYS A 121 -10.05 14.11 10.02
N GLN A 122 -10.62 14.41 11.19
CA GLN A 122 -9.81 14.72 12.37
C GLN A 122 -9.11 13.47 12.91
N ALA A 123 -9.82 12.35 13.06
CA ALA A 123 -9.21 11.09 13.51
C ALA A 123 -8.09 10.62 12.57
N VAL A 124 -8.26 10.78 11.25
CA VAL A 124 -7.20 10.49 10.26
C VAL A 124 -6.02 11.43 10.42
N THR A 125 -6.24 12.71 10.68
CA THR A 125 -5.16 13.68 10.92
C THR A 125 -4.38 13.32 12.18
N GLU A 126 -5.08 12.97 13.26
CA GLU A 126 -4.48 12.52 14.52
C GLU A 126 -3.64 11.25 14.33
N ARG A 127 -4.16 10.28 13.57
CA ARG A 127 -3.41 9.08 13.19
C ARG A 127 -2.17 9.43 12.37
N ASP A 128 -2.32 10.30 11.38
CA ASP A 128 -1.29 10.52 10.38
C ASP A 128 -0.13 11.38 10.88
N ASN A 129 -0.42 12.28 11.82
CA ASN A 129 0.57 13.10 12.51
C ASN A 129 1.11 12.43 13.78
N GLY A 130 0.57 11.27 14.18
CA GLY A 130 1.00 10.56 15.37
C GLY A 130 0.73 11.32 16.66
N THR A 131 -0.40 12.06 16.74
CA THR A 131 -0.74 12.88 17.92
C THR A 131 -1.68 12.18 18.90
N TYR A 132 -2.07 10.94 18.61
CA TYR A 132 -2.96 10.13 19.45
C TYR A 132 -2.38 8.74 19.69
N ASP A 133 -2.32 8.33 20.95
CA ASP A 133 -1.93 6.99 21.37
C ASP A 133 -3.15 6.06 21.30
N TRP A 134 -3.21 5.26 20.23
CA TRP A 134 -4.33 4.33 20.02
C TRP A 134 -4.35 3.16 21.01
N GLY A 135 -3.22 2.85 21.66
CA GLY A 135 -3.13 1.81 22.68
C GLY A 135 -3.65 2.29 24.03
N ARG A 136 -3.29 3.51 24.45
CA ARG A 136 -3.79 4.14 25.68
C ARG A 136 -5.13 4.85 25.52
N ASN A 137 -5.58 5.02 24.29
CA ASN A 137 -6.80 5.75 23.93
C ASN A 137 -6.82 7.20 24.42
N MET A 138 -5.72 7.93 24.22
CA MET A 138 -5.59 9.34 24.62
C MET A 138 -4.61 10.09 23.70
N PRO A 139 -4.69 11.43 23.60
CA PRO A 139 -3.66 12.21 22.93
C PRO A 139 -2.29 12.01 23.58
N PHE A 140 -1.21 12.11 22.80
CA PHE A 140 0.14 12.20 23.38
C PHE A 140 0.31 13.51 24.15
N GLU A 141 1.06 13.49 25.24
CA GLU A 141 1.49 14.70 25.94
C GLU A 141 2.47 15.47 25.04
N GLN A 142 2.22 16.77 24.83
CA GLN A 142 3.08 17.66 24.03
C GLN A 142 4.28 18.14 24.83
#